data_AF-A0A966U7F6-F1
#
_entry.id   AF-A0A966U7F6-F1
#
_cell.length_a   1.000
_cell.length_b   1.000
_cell.length_c   1.000
_cell.angle_alpha   90.00
_cell.angle_beta   90.00
_cell.angle_gamma   90.00
#
_symmetry.space_group_name_H-M   'P 1'
#
loop_
_entity.id
_entity.type
_entity.pdbx_description
1 polymer ?
#
loop_
_entity_poly.entity_id
_entity_poly.type
_entity_poly.pdbx_seq_one_letter_code
_entity_poly.pdbx_strand_id
1 'polypeptide(L)'
;MTLVDCTLRDGGYYNDWDYSADLIRRYVDAMERARVDVIEMGFRRFGADRYLGPTAFTTDEFLSGLNIAPERTVAVMMNAKDIVSAANPVAAIRQVFAAKANSRVD
;
A
#
# COMPACT_ATOMS: atom_id res chain seq x y z
N MET A 1 -17.23 -15.08 -1.21
CA MET A 1 -16.71 -14.37 -0.03
C MET A 1 -15.31 -13.92 -0.38
N THR A 2 -14.96 -12.67 -0.12
CA THR A 2 -13.64 -12.09 -0.42
C THR A 2 -12.98 -11.72 0.91
N LEU A 3 -11.74 -12.15 1.10
CA LEU A 3 -10.92 -11.85 2.26
C LEU A 3 -9.85 -10.82 1.90
N VAL A 4 -9.73 -9.79 2.73
CA VAL A 4 -8.70 -8.76 2.62
C VAL A 4 -7.83 -8.85 3.86
N ASP A 5 -6.52 -9.05 3.68
CA ASP A 5 -5.57 -8.89 4.77
C ASP A 5 -5.06 -7.46 4.81
N CYS A 6 -5.22 -6.80 5.96
CA CYS A 6 -4.83 -5.41 6.18
C CYS A 6 -3.78 -5.25 7.29
N THR A 7 -3.05 -6.33 7.61
CA THR A 7 -2.13 -6.38 8.75
C THR A 7 -1.10 -5.26 8.74
N LEU A 8 -0.44 -5.01 7.60
CA LEU A 8 0.59 -3.96 7.51
C LEU A 8 -0.01 -2.55 7.53
N ARG A 9 -1.24 -2.37 7.04
CA ARG A 9 -1.93 -1.08 7.05
C ARG A 9 -2.40 -0.71 8.45
N ASP A 10 -3.10 -1.62 9.11
CA ASP A 10 -3.74 -1.37 10.42
C ASP A 10 -2.72 -1.51 11.56
N GLY A 11 -1.86 -2.51 11.50
CA GLY A 11 -0.78 -2.72 12.47
C GLY A 11 0.29 -1.64 12.43
N GLY A 12 0.43 -0.93 11.31
CA GLY A 12 1.45 0.11 11.13
C GLY A 12 1.30 1.28 12.09
N TYR A 13 0.13 1.41 12.74
CA TYR A 13 -0.12 2.39 13.79
C TYR A 13 0.90 2.31 14.94
N TYR A 14 1.42 1.13 15.26
CA TYR A 14 2.30 0.91 16.42
C TYR A 14 3.79 1.20 16.14
N ASN A 15 4.18 1.31 14.88
CA ASN A 15 5.59 1.44 14.47
C ASN A 15 5.79 2.45 13.34
N ASP A 16 4.90 3.43 13.22
CA ASP A 16 4.95 4.45 12.16
C ASP A 16 5.02 3.85 10.74
N TRP A 17 4.39 2.69 10.52
CA TRP A 17 4.42 1.92 9.27
C TRP A 17 5.83 1.54 8.82
N ASP A 18 6.78 1.49 9.75
CA ASP A 18 8.18 1.14 9.50
C ASP A 18 8.45 -0.32 9.88
N TYR A 19 8.33 -1.17 8.87
CA TYR A 19 8.64 -2.58 8.95
C TYR A 19 9.95 -2.87 8.22
N SER A 20 10.74 -3.80 8.78
CA SER A 20 11.94 -4.27 8.08
C SER A 20 11.56 -4.94 6.76
N ALA A 21 12.41 -4.77 5.74
CA ALA A 21 12.17 -5.37 4.43
C ALA A 21 12.07 -6.91 4.47
N ASP A 22 12.77 -7.55 5.41
CA ASP A 22 12.65 -9.00 5.64
C ASP A 22 11.24 -9.39 6.13
N LEU A 23 10.69 -8.64 7.09
CA LEU A 23 9.34 -8.90 7.60
C LEU A 23 8.31 -8.73 6.49
N ILE A 24 8.40 -7.66 5.70
CA ILE A 24 7.48 -7.40 4.59
C ILE A 24 7.54 -8.54 3.57
N ARG A 25 8.73 -9.00 3.19
CA ARG A 25 8.89 -10.13 2.25
C ARG A 25 8.27 -11.41 2.80
N ARG A 26 8.54 -11.76 4.07
CA ARG A 26 7.93 -12.93 4.72
C ARG A 26 6.41 -12.82 4.81
N TYR A 27 5.89 -11.63 5.09
CA TYR A 27 4.45 -11.36 5.10
C TYR A 27 3.83 -11.60 3.72
N VAL A 28 4.39 -11.01 2.65
CA VAL A 28 3.91 -11.22 1.27
C VAL A 28 3.92 -12.70 0.90
N ASP A 29 5.02 -13.41 1.15
CA ASP A 29 5.12 -14.85 0.90
C ASP A 29 4.06 -15.66 1.67
N ALA A 30 3.78 -15.28 2.91
CA ALA A 30 2.74 -15.92 3.71
C ALA A 30 1.33 -15.67 3.15
N MET A 31 1.03 -14.43 2.73
CA MET A 31 -0.24 -14.06 2.11
C MET A 31 -0.45 -14.78 0.78
N GLU A 32 0.61 -14.96 -0.01
CA GLU A 32 0.56 -15.72 -1.25
C GLU A 32 0.25 -17.21 -1.00
N ARG A 33 0.96 -17.82 -0.02
CA ARG A 33 0.74 -19.22 0.36
C ARG A 33 -0.65 -19.46 0.97
N ALA A 34 -1.15 -18.50 1.74
CA ALA A 34 -2.47 -18.54 2.34
C ALA A 34 -3.61 -18.33 1.32
N ARG A 35 -3.29 -17.83 0.12
CA ARG A 35 -4.25 -17.51 -0.95
C ARG A 35 -5.34 -16.54 -0.49
N VAL A 36 -4.96 -15.49 0.25
CA VAL A 36 -5.88 -14.38 0.54
C VAL A 36 -6.29 -13.68 -0.76
N ASP A 37 -7.54 -13.24 -0.89
CA ASP A 37 -8.01 -12.66 -2.14
C ASP A 37 -7.36 -11.30 -2.44
N VAL A 38 -7.13 -10.48 -1.39
CA VAL A 38 -6.56 -9.14 -1.51
C VAL A 38 -5.54 -8.88 -0.41
N ILE A 39 -4.39 -8.30 -0.78
CA ILE A 39 -3.39 -7.82 0.18
C ILE A 39 -3.46 -6.28 0.23
N GLU A 40 -3.90 -5.72 1.34
CA GLU A 40 -3.84 -4.28 1.59
C GLU A 40 -2.46 -3.92 2.18
N MET A 41 -1.56 -3.47 1.31
CA MET A 41 -0.14 -3.31 1.61
C MET A 41 0.18 -2.10 2.50
N GLY A 42 -0.77 -1.19 2.68
CA GLY A 42 -0.57 0.02 3.48
C GLY A 42 -1.40 1.21 3.02
N PHE A 43 -0.91 2.41 3.32
CA PHE A 43 -1.50 3.66 2.86
C PHE A 43 -0.82 4.18 1.58
N ARG A 44 -1.53 5.05 0.87
CA ARG A 44 -1.02 5.92 -0.19
C ARG A 44 -1.17 7.39 0.23
N ARG A 45 -0.19 7.90 0.98
CA ARG A 45 -0.18 9.28 1.50
C ARG A 45 0.54 10.26 0.56
N PHE A 46 0.13 11.53 0.59
CA PHE A 46 0.76 12.63 -0.16
C PHE A 46 2.04 13.17 0.49
N GLY A 47 2.23 12.94 1.79
CA GLY A 47 3.35 13.44 2.58
C GLY A 47 3.19 13.12 4.06
N ALA A 48 4.18 13.48 4.87
CA ALA A 48 4.15 13.35 6.32
C ALA A 48 5.02 14.41 6.99
N ASP A 49 4.57 14.91 8.14
CA ASP A 49 5.32 15.90 8.95
C ASP A 49 6.46 15.28 9.75
N ARG A 50 6.54 13.94 9.76
CA ARG A 50 7.60 13.15 10.37
C ARG A 50 7.94 11.98 9.47
N TYR A 51 9.04 11.29 9.77
CA TYR A 51 9.34 10.02 9.13
C TYR A 51 8.23 9.00 9.38
N LEU A 52 7.79 8.36 8.31
CA LEU A 52 6.95 7.18 8.32
C LEU A 52 7.60 6.15 7.39
N GLY A 53 7.43 4.87 7.70
CA GLY A 53 8.04 3.81 6.93
C GLY A 53 7.38 3.57 5.57
N PRO A 54 7.94 2.63 4.78
CA PRO A 54 7.53 2.41 3.40
C PRO A 54 6.02 2.11 3.23
N THR A 55 5.40 1.40 4.17
CA THR A 55 3.97 1.03 4.06
C THR A 55 3.01 2.18 4.42
N ALA A 56 3.50 3.34 4.85
CA ALA A 56 2.67 4.55 4.93
C ALA A 56 2.44 5.21 3.56
N PHE A 57 3.34 4.97 2.61
CA PHE A 57 3.30 5.55 1.26
C PHE A 57 3.02 4.51 0.20
N THR A 58 3.50 3.28 0.40
CA THR A 58 3.27 2.10 -0.45
C THR A 58 3.35 2.44 -1.93
N THR A 59 4.45 3.10 -2.34
CA THR A 59 4.61 3.59 -3.72
C THR A 59 4.62 2.44 -4.72
N ASP A 60 4.33 2.72 -5.99
CA ASP A 60 4.40 1.70 -7.05
C ASP A 60 5.81 1.14 -7.21
N GLU A 61 6.85 1.96 -6.98
CA GLU A 61 8.25 1.53 -6.95
C GLU A 61 8.54 0.58 -5.78
N PHE A 62 7.99 0.85 -4.60
CA PHE A 62 8.12 -0.06 -3.46
C PHE A 62 7.43 -1.41 -3.75
N LEU A 63 6.23 -1.38 -4.32
CA LEU A 63 5.47 -2.58 -4.67
C LEU A 63 6.14 -3.40 -5.79
N SER A 64 6.81 -2.76 -6.75
CA SER A 64 7.49 -3.47 -7.84
C SER A 64 8.71 -4.28 -7.36
N GLY A 65 9.27 -3.91 -6.20
CA GLY A 65 10.35 -4.66 -5.54
C GLY A 65 9.89 -5.89 -4.74
N LEU A 66 8.58 -6.16 -4.67
CA LEU A 66 8.01 -7.28 -3.94
C LEU A 66 7.60 -8.41 -4.90
N ASN A 67 7.77 -9.65 -4.45
CA ASN A 67 7.38 -10.83 -5.21
C ASN A 67 5.88 -11.14 -5.01
N ILE A 68 5.03 -10.27 -5.56
CA ILE A 68 3.57 -10.44 -5.54
C ILE A 68 3.12 -11.00 -6.89
N ALA A 69 2.34 -12.09 -6.86
CA ALA A 69 1.88 -12.77 -8.06
C ALA A 69 1.08 -11.81 -8.95
N PRO A 70 1.23 -11.82 -10.30
CA PRO A 70 0.51 -10.90 -11.20
C PRO A 70 -1.02 -10.94 -11.05
N GLU A 71 -1.56 -12.09 -10.68
CA GLU A 71 -3.00 -12.33 -10.46
C GLU A 71 -3.48 -11.95 -9.05
N ARG A 72 -2.57 -11.65 -8.12
CA ARG A 72 -2.95 -11.25 -6.75
C ARG A 72 -3.40 -9.80 -6.75
N THR A 73 -4.62 -9.59 -6.25
CA THR A 73 -5.15 -8.25 -6.04
C THR A 73 -4.38 -7.52 -4.94
N VAL A 74 -3.87 -6.32 -5.23
CA VAL A 74 -3.16 -5.47 -4.27
C VAL A 74 -3.93 -4.18 -4.04
N ALA A 75 -4.18 -3.86 -2.78
CA ALA A 75 -4.88 -2.65 -2.38
C ALA A 75 -3.97 -1.71 -1.56
N VAL A 76 -4.31 -0.42 -1.61
CA VAL A 76 -3.78 0.61 -0.71
C VAL A 76 -4.93 1.48 -0.23
N MET A 77 -4.83 1.98 0.99
CA MET A 77 -5.82 2.90 1.54
C MET A 77 -5.40 4.36 1.35
N MET A 78 -6.36 5.22 1.04
CA MET A 78 -6.17 6.67 1.11
C MET A 78 -7.12 7.28 2.13
N ASN A 79 -6.64 8.26 2.88
CA ASN A 79 -7.50 9.08 3.72
C ASN A 79 -8.31 10.03 2.84
N ALA A 80 -9.64 9.84 2.81
CA ALA A 80 -10.52 10.70 2.03
C ALA A 80 -10.35 12.19 2.36
N LYS A 81 -10.16 12.52 3.65
CA LYS A 81 -9.95 13.91 4.11
C LYS A 81 -8.79 14.60 3.38
N ASP A 82 -7.69 13.90 3.13
CA ASP A 82 -6.47 14.45 2.52
C ASP A 82 -6.69 14.72 1.02
N ILE A 83 -7.56 13.94 0.38
CA ILE A 83 -7.95 14.10 -1.02
C ILE A 83 -8.95 15.25 -1.17
N VAL A 84 -10.00 15.28 -0.36
CA VAL A 84 -11.07 16.28 -0.50
C VAL A 84 -10.64 17.68 -0.07
N SER A 85 -9.60 17.79 0.76
CA SER A 85 -9.00 19.09 1.11
C SER A 85 -8.07 19.65 0.05
N ALA A 86 -7.68 18.84 -0.95
CA ALA A 86 -6.78 19.30 -2.00
C ALA A 86 -7.50 20.29 -2.94
N ALA A 87 -6.79 21.33 -3.38
CA ALA A 87 -7.32 22.30 -4.35
C ALA A 87 -7.75 21.64 -5.67
N ASN A 88 -7.09 20.52 -6.04
CA ASN A 88 -7.46 19.69 -7.18
C ASN A 88 -7.26 18.20 -6.81
N PRO A 89 -8.33 17.49 -6.40
CA PRO A 89 -8.26 16.09 -5.98
C PRO A 89 -7.73 15.14 -7.05
N VAL A 90 -8.11 15.35 -8.31
CA VAL A 90 -7.67 14.50 -9.44
C VAL A 90 -6.18 14.66 -9.68
N ALA A 91 -5.68 15.90 -9.67
CA ALA A 91 -4.25 16.15 -9.81
C ALA A 91 -3.46 15.57 -8.64
N ALA A 92 -3.96 15.68 -7.40
CA ALA A 92 -3.32 15.10 -6.22
C ALA A 92 -3.18 13.58 -6.33
N ILE A 93 -4.27 12.86 -6.67
CA ILE A 93 -4.23 11.39 -6.86
C ILE A 93 -3.20 11.00 -7.93
N ARG A 94 -3.13 11.73 -9.05
CA ARG A 94 -2.16 11.47 -10.13
C ARG A 94 -0.70 11.66 -9.73
N GLN A 95 -0.40 12.37 -8.64
CA GLN A 95 0.97 12.52 -8.14
C GLN A 95 1.47 11.29 -7.39
N VAL A 96 0.57 10.49 -6.83
CA VAL A 96 0.94 9.36 -5.97
C VAL A 96 0.67 7.99 -6.61
N PHE A 97 0.03 7.94 -7.77
CA PHE A 97 -0.14 6.70 -8.54
C PHE A 97 0.58 6.78 -9.88
N ALA A 98 1.28 5.69 -10.22
CA ALA A 98 1.66 5.44 -11.59
C ALA A 98 0.41 5.23 -12.47
N ALA A 99 0.58 5.36 -13.79
CA ALA A 99 -0.45 4.93 -14.74
C ALA A 99 -0.83 3.47 -14.48
N LYS A 100 -2.10 3.09 -14.60
CA LYS A 100 -2.60 1.73 -14.28
C LYS A 100 -1.78 0.62 -14.94
N ALA A 101 -1.33 0.81 -16.18
CA ALA A 101 -0.49 -0.16 -16.89
C ALA A 101 0.86 -0.48 -16.20
N ASN A 102 1.32 0.40 -15.30
CA ASN A 102 2.59 0.31 -14.58
C ASN A 102 2.39 0.19 -13.06
N SER A 103 1.15 0.16 -12.57
CA SER A 103 0.84 0.06 -11.15
C SER A 103 0.53 -1.38 -10.77
N ARG A 104 1.03 -1.81 -9.61
CA ARG A 104 0.63 -3.09 -9.02
C ARG A 104 -0.69 -2.98 -8.26
N VAL A 105 -1.16 -1.78 -7.93
CA VAL A 105 -2.43 -1.57 -7.24
C VAL A 105 -3.59 -1.80 -8.21
N ASP A 106 -4.63 -2.45 -7.71
CA ASP A 106 -5.85 -2.77 -8.46
C ASP A 106 -6.82 -1.61 -8.66
#